data_AF-A0A0F5K4L5-F1
#
_entry.id   AF-A0A0F5K4L5-F1
#
_cell.length_a   1.000
_cell.length_b   1.000
_cell.length_c   1.000
_cell.angle_alpha   90.00
_cell.angle_beta   90.00
_cell.angle_gamma   90.00
#
_symmetry.space_group_name_H-M   'P 1'
#
loop_
_entity.id
_entity.type
_entity.pdbx_description
1 polymer ?
#
loop_
_entity_poly.entity_id
_entity_poly.type
_entity_poly.pdbx_seq_one_letter_code
_entity_poly.pdbx_strand_id
1 'polypeptide(L)'
;MTTTTKILNGLIETSIDGEKGFRKAAEDTQDSGLKALFIERAGECAAAVTELQAEVGRLGASPEDEGSFAGTLHRGWLSVKAAVASHDDLAVLEEVERGEDAAKKNYREALAQDLPPEVRTLIEKQNQGVIRNHDRIRDLRNERRAAK
;
A
#
# COMPACT_ATOMS: atom_id res chain seq x y z
N MET A 1 1.79 -24.80 -4.37
CA MET A 1 1.85 -23.53 -3.61
C MET A 1 2.22 -23.82 -2.16
N THR A 2 3.38 -23.37 -1.70
CA THR A 2 3.79 -23.44 -0.29
C THR A 2 3.14 -22.31 0.51
N THR A 3 3.10 -22.41 1.84
CA THR A 3 2.62 -21.34 2.73
C THR A 3 3.34 -20.02 2.45
N THR A 4 4.67 -20.06 2.24
CA THR A 4 5.49 -18.89 1.91
C THR A 4 5.05 -18.21 0.61
N THR A 5 4.81 -18.96 -0.47
CA THR A 5 4.37 -18.37 -1.76
C THR A 5 2.98 -17.74 -1.66
N LYS A 6 2.08 -18.29 -0.83
CA LYS A 6 0.77 -17.68 -0.57
C LYS A 6 0.89 -16.35 0.19
N ILE A 7 1.79 -16.28 1.17
CA ILE A 7 2.06 -15.06 1.91
C ILE A 7 2.60 -13.98 0.97
N LEU A 8 3.60 -14.33 0.15
CA LEU A 8 4.18 -13.40 -0.82
C LEU A 8 3.14 -12.89 -1.82
N ASN A 9 2.28 -13.76 -2.35
CA ASN A 9 1.20 -13.36 -3.25
C ASN A 9 0.19 -12.43 -2.57
N GLY A 10 -0.16 -12.64 -1.30
CA GLY A 10 -0.99 -11.69 -0.55
C GLY A 10 -0.34 -10.31 -0.37
N LEU A 11 0.99 -10.25 -0.22
CA LEU A 11 1.74 -8.99 -0.18
C LEU A 11 1.88 -8.33 -1.57
N ILE A 12 1.91 -9.12 -2.64
CA ILE A 12 1.85 -8.63 -4.02
C ILE A 12 0.51 -7.94 -4.25
N GLU A 13 -0.60 -8.61 -3.94
CA GLU A 13 -1.95 -8.02 -4.03
C GLU A 13 -2.04 -6.70 -3.25
N THR A 14 -1.59 -6.72 -1.98
CA THR A 14 -1.55 -5.53 -1.11
C THR A 14 -0.77 -4.38 -1.76
N SER A 15 0.39 -4.68 -2.37
CA SER A 15 1.24 -3.68 -2.99
C SER A 15 0.67 -3.16 -4.31
N ILE A 16 0.03 -4.00 -5.13
CA ILE A 16 -0.68 -3.59 -6.35
C ILE A 16 -1.85 -2.66 -5.99
N ASP A 17 -2.59 -2.99 -4.94
CA ASP A 17 -3.71 -2.20 -4.45
C ASP A 17 -3.24 -0.83 -3.94
N GLY A 18 -2.11 -0.81 -3.21
CA GLY A 18 -1.44 0.42 -2.80
C GLY A 18 -1.02 1.28 -3.99
N GLU A 19 -0.37 0.69 -5.00
CA GLU A 19 0.03 1.41 -6.22
C GLU A 19 -1.17 2.08 -6.89
N LYS A 20 -2.26 1.33 -7.14
CA LYS A 20 -3.47 1.84 -7.77
C LYS A 20 -4.12 2.96 -6.94
N GLY A 21 -4.20 2.77 -5.62
CA GLY A 21 -4.74 3.77 -4.70
C GLY A 21 -3.96 5.08 -4.72
N PHE A 22 -2.62 5.01 -4.64
CA PHE A 22 -1.75 6.18 -4.68
C PHE A 22 -1.77 6.89 -6.02
N ARG A 23 -1.69 6.15 -7.15
CA ARG A 23 -1.82 6.76 -8.48
C ARG A 23 -3.11 7.55 -8.59
N LYS A 24 -4.21 7.00 -8.08
CA LYS A 24 -5.47 7.71 -8.12
C LYS A 24 -5.47 8.95 -7.25
N ALA A 25 -5.05 8.83 -6.00
CA ALA A 25 -4.99 9.98 -5.11
C ALA A 25 -4.15 11.12 -5.72
N ALA A 26 -3.09 10.80 -6.47
CA ALA A 26 -2.28 11.75 -7.21
C ALA A 26 -2.98 12.38 -8.44
N GLU A 27 -3.79 11.63 -9.18
CA GLU A 27 -4.60 12.16 -10.29
C GLU A 27 -5.62 13.19 -9.79
N ASP A 28 -6.12 12.92 -8.60
CA ASP A 28 -7.36 13.48 -8.10
C ASP A 28 -7.13 14.68 -7.15
N THR A 29 -6.01 14.72 -6.42
CA THR A 29 -5.65 15.88 -5.57
C THR A 29 -5.23 17.10 -6.39
N GLN A 30 -5.60 18.29 -5.91
CA GLN A 30 -5.13 19.57 -6.46
C GLN A 30 -3.87 20.09 -5.74
N ASP A 31 -3.51 19.51 -4.61
CA ASP A 31 -2.30 19.88 -3.87
C ASP A 31 -1.07 19.27 -4.54
N SER A 32 -0.15 20.12 -5.01
CA SER A 32 1.04 19.68 -5.73
C SER A 32 2.02 18.88 -4.86
N GLY A 33 2.05 19.15 -3.55
CA GLY A 33 2.87 18.43 -2.59
C GLY A 33 2.32 17.02 -2.33
N LEU A 34 1.01 16.90 -2.11
CA LEU A 34 0.34 15.60 -1.96
C LEU A 34 0.43 14.78 -3.25
N LYS A 35 0.27 15.43 -4.41
CA LYS A 35 0.44 14.77 -5.71
C LYS A 35 1.83 14.17 -5.86
N ALA A 36 2.87 14.93 -5.58
CA ALA A 36 4.25 14.45 -5.67
C ALA A 36 4.50 13.28 -4.71
N LEU A 37 4.02 13.40 -3.47
CA LEU A 37 4.10 12.33 -2.47
C LEU A 37 3.42 11.05 -2.96
N PHE A 38 2.18 11.13 -3.41
CA PHE A 38 1.43 9.95 -3.87
C PHE A 38 2.05 9.29 -5.11
N ILE A 39 2.62 10.07 -6.04
CA ILE A 39 3.38 9.51 -7.18
C ILE A 39 4.60 8.72 -6.70
N GLU A 40 5.35 9.29 -5.75
CA GLU A 40 6.51 8.64 -5.17
C GLU A 40 6.11 7.31 -4.50
N ARG A 41 5.02 7.33 -3.72
CA ARG A 41 4.50 6.13 -3.03
C ARG A 41 4.03 5.06 -4.01
N ALA A 42 3.34 5.44 -5.09
CA ALA A 42 2.98 4.50 -6.14
C ALA A 42 4.21 3.81 -6.75
N GLY A 43 5.31 4.55 -6.94
CA GLY A 43 6.58 3.99 -7.42
C GLY A 43 7.20 2.99 -6.44
N GLU A 44 7.16 3.27 -5.13
CA GLU A 44 7.63 2.33 -4.11
C GLU A 44 6.80 1.04 -4.06
N CYS A 45 5.46 1.15 -4.18
CA CYS A 45 4.59 -0.01 -4.28
C CYS A 45 4.91 -0.87 -5.51
N ALA A 46 5.12 -0.26 -6.68
CA ALA A 46 5.49 -0.99 -7.90
C ALA A 46 6.85 -1.71 -7.77
N ALA A 47 7.82 -1.07 -7.10
CA ALA A 47 9.10 -1.71 -6.79
C ALA A 47 8.93 -2.90 -5.83
N ALA A 48 8.08 -2.76 -4.80
CA ALA A 48 7.77 -3.85 -3.88
C ALA A 48 7.11 -5.05 -4.58
N VAL A 49 6.14 -4.79 -5.47
CA VAL A 49 5.54 -5.82 -6.33
C VAL A 49 6.62 -6.57 -7.10
N THR A 50 7.51 -5.85 -7.80
CA THR A 50 8.58 -6.45 -8.60
C THR A 50 9.50 -7.34 -7.76
N GLU A 51 9.93 -6.87 -6.58
CA GLU A 51 10.78 -7.65 -5.66
C GLU A 51 10.08 -8.91 -5.16
N LEU A 52 8.80 -8.81 -4.78
CA LEU A 52 8.02 -9.95 -4.28
C LEU A 52 7.74 -10.98 -5.39
N GLN A 53 7.37 -10.53 -6.59
CA GLN A 53 7.12 -11.41 -7.73
C GLN A 53 8.39 -12.19 -8.13
N ALA A 54 9.55 -11.52 -8.11
CA ALA A 54 10.84 -12.17 -8.35
C ALA A 54 11.12 -13.27 -7.31
N GLU A 55 10.81 -13.02 -6.04
CA GLU A 55 10.99 -14.02 -4.97
C GLU A 55 10.03 -15.20 -5.11
N VAL A 56 8.77 -14.97 -5.51
CA VAL A 56 7.82 -16.06 -5.83
C VAL A 56 8.33 -16.93 -6.97
N GLY A 57 8.86 -16.30 -8.03
CA GLY A 57 9.48 -17.00 -9.16
C GLY A 57 10.71 -17.82 -8.75
N ARG A 58 11.57 -17.26 -7.88
CA ARG A 58 12.73 -17.97 -7.31
C ARG A 58 12.33 -19.24 -6.55
N LEU A 59 11.19 -19.21 -5.87
CA LEU A 59 10.60 -20.34 -5.16
C LEU A 59 9.89 -21.35 -6.08
N GLY A 60 9.92 -21.14 -7.40
CA GLY A 60 9.35 -22.05 -8.40
C GLY A 60 7.83 -21.99 -8.50
N ALA A 61 7.21 -20.88 -8.07
CA ALA A 61 5.77 -20.65 -8.16
C ALA A 61 5.45 -19.48 -9.10
N SER A 62 4.18 -19.39 -9.51
CA SER A 62 3.68 -18.28 -10.33
C SER A 62 3.31 -17.09 -9.43
N PRO A 63 3.87 -15.90 -9.67
CA PRO A 63 3.46 -14.69 -8.96
C PRO A 63 2.06 -14.26 -9.37
N GLU A 64 1.30 -13.65 -8.45
CA GLU A 64 0.11 -12.89 -8.82
C GLU A 64 0.48 -11.61 -9.58
N ASP A 65 -0.39 -11.17 -10.46
CA ASP A 65 -0.29 -9.93 -11.23
C ASP A 65 -1.53 -9.02 -11.08
N GLU A 66 -2.53 -9.48 -10.33
CA GLU A 66 -3.73 -8.74 -10.00
C GLU A 66 -3.74 -8.29 -8.54
N GLY A 67 -4.41 -7.16 -8.28
CA GLY A 67 -4.67 -6.69 -6.92
C GLY A 67 -5.85 -7.45 -6.32
N SER A 68 -6.13 -7.26 -5.03
CA SER A 68 -7.24 -7.98 -4.41
C SER A 68 -8.59 -7.47 -4.96
N PHE A 69 -9.40 -8.39 -5.48
CA PHE A 69 -10.78 -8.09 -5.92
C PHE A 69 -11.75 -7.91 -4.72
N ALA A 70 -11.23 -7.82 -3.49
CA ALA A 70 -12.01 -7.83 -2.27
C ALA A 70 -12.71 -6.48 -2.05
N GLY A 71 -14.01 -6.51 -1.74
CA GLY A 71 -14.91 -5.35 -1.62
C GLY A 71 -14.52 -4.25 -0.62
N THR A 72 -13.40 -4.37 0.10
CA THR A 72 -12.79 -3.30 0.90
C THR A 72 -12.12 -2.25 0.04
N LEU A 73 -11.50 -2.64 -1.08
CA LEU A 73 -10.95 -1.71 -2.06
C LEU A 73 -12.04 -0.99 -2.83
N HIS A 74 -13.09 -1.69 -3.26
CA HIS A 74 -14.18 -1.02 -3.99
C HIS A 74 -14.84 0.08 -3.15
N ARG A 75 -15.08 -0.17 -1.86
CA ARG A 75 -15.64 0.83 -0.95
C ARG A 75 -14.65 1.94 -0.62
N GLY A 76 -13.38 1.60 -0.36
CA GLY A 76 -12.35 2.59 -0.10
C GLY A 76 -12.04 3.50 -1.28
N TRP A 77 -12.11 2.94 -2.48
CA TRP A 77 -11.96 3.68 -3.72
C TRP A 77 -13.09 4.67 -3.96
N LEU A 78 -14.34 4.28 -3.66
CA LEU A 78 -15.49 5.17 -3.78
C LEU A 78 -15.41 6.33 -2.78
N SER A 79 -14.93 6.10 -1.56
CA SER A 79 -14.74 7.18 -0.58
C SER A 79 -13.61 8.13 -0.96
N VAL A 80 -12.47 7.62 -1.45
CA VAL A 80 -11.39 8.46 -2.01
C VAL A 80 -11.94 9.35 -3.13
N LYS A 81 -12.65 8.78 -4.11
CA LYS A 81 -13.25 9.56 -5.21
C LYS A 81 -14.21 10.65 -4.71
N ALA A 82 -15.00 10.35 -3.68
CA ALA A 82 -15.93 11.33 -3.12
C ALA A 82 -15.20 12.48 -2.42
N ALA A 83 -14.19 12.17 -1.60
CA ALA A 83 -13.35 13.15 -0.89
C ALA A 83 -12.62 14.11 -1.85
N VAL A 84 -12.05 13.53 -2.90
CA VAL A 84 -11.43 14.22 -4.02
C VAL A 84 -12.41 15.17 -4.71
N ALA A 85 -13.60 14.67 -5.06
CA ALA A 85 -14.59 15.49 -5.77
C ALA A 85 -15.01 16.70 -4.93
N SER A 86 -15.03 16.56 -3.60
CA SER A 86 -15.25 17.66 -2.66
C SER A 86 -14.02 18.55 -2.40
N HIS A 87 -12.87 18.29 -3.04
CA HIS A 87 -11.60 19.01 -2.80
C HIS A 87 -11.18 19.02 -1.32
N ASP A 88 -11.45 17.92 -0.61
CA ASP A 88 -11.16 17.81 0.81
C ASP A 88 -9.87 17.00 1.03
N ASP A 89 -8.74 17.70 1.05
CA ASP A 89 -7.41 17.10 1.28
C ASP A 89 -7.34 16.30 2.59
N LEU A 90 -8.09 16.72 3.62
CA LEU A 90 -8.14 15.97 4.88
C LEU A 90 -8.79 14.60 4.66
N ALA A 91 -9.91 14.55 3.95
CA ALA A 91 -10.60 13.31 3.65
C ALA A 91 -9.78 12.39 2.72
N VAL A 92 -9.01 12.95 1.79
CA VAL A 92 -8.04 12.18 0.99
C VAL A 92 -6.99 11.54 1.90
N LEU A 93 -6.36 12.31 2.79
CA LEU A 93 -5.34 11.81 3.70
C LEU A 93 -5.89 10.75 4.68
N GLU A 94 -7.13 10.90 5.15
CA GLU A 94 -7.81 9.92 6.00
C GLU A 94 -8.00 8.57 5.30
N GLU A 95 -8.40 8.58 4.02
CA GLU A 95 -8.57 7.36 3.24
C GLU A 95 -7.26 6.69 2.86
N VAL A 96 -6.24 7.48 2.52
CA VAL A 96 -4.89 6.97 2.25
C VAL A 96 -4.32 6.31 3.51
N GLU A 97 -4.46 6.93 4.68
CA GLU A 97 -3.99 6.35 5.94
C GLU A 97 -4.70 5.04 6.27
N ARG A 98 -6.01 4.94 6.02
CA ARG A 98 -6.76 3.69 6.20
C ARG A 98 -6.23 2.57 5.31
N GLY A 99 -5.82 2.90 4.08
CA GLY A 99 -5.14 1.97 3.18
C GLY A 99 -3.78 1.52 3.73
N GLU A 100 -2.99 2.46 4.21
CA GLU A 100 -1.68 2.18 4.81
C GLU A 100 -1.76 1.36 6.10
N ASP A 101 -2.79 1.56 6.92
CA ASP A 101 -3.05 0.72 8.09
C ASP A 101 -3.35 -0.74 7.70
N ALA A 102 -4.12 -0.95 6.62
CA ALA A 102 -4.35 -2.28 6.08
C ALA A 102 -3.06 -2.91 5.56
N ALA A 103 -2.23 -2.16 4.83
CA ALA A 103 -0.93 -2.63 4.38
C ALA A 103 -0.03 -3.02 5.57
N LYS A 104 0.09 -2.16 6.59
CA LYS A 104 0.86 -2.47 7.81
C LYS A 104 0.39 -3.74 8.49
N LYS A 105 -0.92 -3.93 8.58
CA LYS A 105 -1.49 -5.16 9.14
C LYS A 105 -1.07 -6.38 8.34
N ASN A 106 -1.22 -6.36 7.01
CA ASN A 106 -0.87 -7.49 6.15
C ASN A 106 0.62 -7.85 6.24
N TYR A 107 1.52 -6.85 6.22
CA TYR A 107 2.95 -7.08 6.38
C TYR A 107 3.29 -7.63 7.78
N ARG A 108 2.65 -7.14 8.85
CA ARG A 108 2.85 -7.68 10.20
C ARG A 108 2.36 -9.12 10.33
N GLU A 109 1.20 -9.44 9.75
CA GLU A 109 0.66 -10.80 9.74
C GLU A 109 1.54 -11.77 8.96
N ALA A 110 2.12 -11.32 7.84
CA ALA A 110 3.12 -12.07 7.09
C ALA A 110 4.37 -12.36 7.91
N LEU A 111 4.92 -11.35 8.61
CA LEU A 111 6.11 -11.51 9.45
C LEU A 111 5.91 -12.38 10.68
N ALA A 112 4.66 -12.56 11.12
CA ALA A 112 4.31 -13.46 12.22
C ALA A 112 4.36 -14.94 11.81
N GLN A 113 4.44 -15.25 10.51
CA GLN A 113 4.54 -16.62 10.01
C GLN A 113 5.97 -17.15 10.08
N ASP A 114 6.10 -18.48 9.99
CA ASP A 114 7.40 -19.11 9.76
C ASP A 114 7.81 -18.92 8.30
N LEU A 115 8.96 -18.29 8.10
CA LEU A 115 9.43 -17.80 6.81
C LEU A 115 10.92 -18.15 6.63
N PRO A 116 11.34 -18.55 5.42
CA PRO A 116 12.75 -18.64 5.10
C PRO A 116 13.49 -17.31 5.40
N PRO A 117 14.73 -17.34 5.88
CA PRO A 117 15.46 -16.14 6.30
C PRO A 117 15.53 -15.04 5.23
N GLU A 118 15.74 -15.41 3.96
CA GLU A 118 15.79 -14.44 2.86
C GLU A 118 14.43 -13.75 2.64
N VAL A 119 13.34 -14.53 2.67
CA VAL A 119 11.97 -14.02 2.52
C VAL A 119 11.60 -13.10 3.68
N ARG A 120 11.93 -13.49 4.91
CA ARG A 120 11.73 -12.64 6.09
C ARG A 120 12.45 -11.31 5.94
N THR A 121 13.71 -11.33 5.52
CA THR A 121 14.53 -10.11 5.33
C THR A 121 13.91 -9.15 4.32
N LEU A 122 13.40 -9.68 3.19
CA LEU A 122 12.70 -8.90 2.18
C LEU A 122 11.44 -8.23 2.76
N ILE A 123 10.58 -9.02 3.43
CA ILE A 123 9.32 -8.51 4.00
C ILE A 123 9.59 -7.49 5.11
N GLU A 124 10.64 -7.68 5.93
CA GLU A 124 11.03 -6.71 6.98
C GLU A 124 11.45 -5.37 6.38
N LYS A 125 12.28 -5.38 5.33
CA LYS A 125 12.68 -4.16 4.61
C LYS A 125 11.47 -3.40 4.08
N GLN A 126 10.54 -4.10 3.43
CA GLN A 126 9.33 -3.49 2.87
C GLN A 126 8.39 -3.00 3.98
N ASN A 127 8.17 -3.78 5.04
CA ASN A 127 7.36 -3.38 6.20
C ASN A 127 7.88 -2.09 6.87
N GLN A 128 9.20 -1.90 6.96
CA GLN A 128 9.76 -0.63 7.44
C GLN A 128 9.41 0.54 6.52
N GLY A 129 9.36 0.32 5.20
CA GLY A 129 8.87 1.30 4.22
C GLY A 129 7.41 1.67 4.47
N VAL A 130 6.53 0.68 4.63
CA VAL A 130 5.11 0.90 4.91
C VAL A 130 4.91 1.68 6.23
N ILE A 131 5.65 1.34 7.29
CA ILE A 131 5.57 2.07 8.57
C ILE A 131 5.96 3.54 8.40
N ARG A 132 7.07 3.82 7.70
CA ARG A 132 7.51 5.20 7.44
C ARG A 132 6.48 5.98 6.62
N ASN A 133 5.89 5.35 5.60
CA ASN A 133 4.89 5.99 4.76
C ASN A 133 3.63 6.31 5.57
N HIS A 134 3.08 5.32 6.27
CA HIS A 134 1.94 5.51 7.16
C HIS A 134 2.16 6.67 8.13
N ASP A 135 3.31 6.72 8.81
CA ASP A 135 3.59 7.78 9.77
C ASP A 135 3.65 9.15 9.10
N ARG A 136 4.21 9.23 7.88
CA ARG A 136 4.20 10.47 7.09
C ARG A 136 2.79 10.93 6.72
N ILE A 137 1.93 10.02 6.27
CA ILE A 137 0.53 10.33 5.93
C ILE A 137 -0.25 10.74 7.19
N ARG A 138 -0.09 9.99 8.28
CA ARG A 138 -0.71 10.28 9.58
C ARG A 138 -0.39 11.69 10.06
N ASP A 139 0.88 12.07 9.96
CA ASP A 139 1.36 13.38 10.43
C ASP A 139 0.80 14.51 9.54
N LEU A 140 0.82 14.34 8.21
CA LEU A 140 0.19 15.28 7.27
C LEU A 140 -1.32 15.42 7.51
N ARG A 141 -2.02 14.30 7.74
CA ARG A 141 -3.45 14.33 8.08
C ARG A 141 -3.68 15.13 9.35
N ASN A 142 -2.87 14.91 10.39
CA ASN A 142 -2.99 15.60 11.66
C ASN A 142 -2.76 17.11 11.50
N GLU A 143 -1.76 17.51 10.71
CA GLU A 143 -1.52 18.92 10.37
C GLU A 143 -2.73 19.55 9.67
N ARG A 144 -3.29 18.89 8.64
CA ARG A 144 -4.48 19.37 7.93
C ARG A 144 -5.73 19.43 8.81
N ARG A 145 -5.90 18.47 9.71
CA ARG A 145 -7.01 18.45 10.67
C ARG A 145 -6.91 19.59 11.68
N ALA A 146 -5.70 19.91 12.15
CA ALA A 146 -5.48 21.01 13.09
C ALA A 146 -5.64 22.40 12.45
N ALA A 147 -5.53 22.49 11.12
CA ALA A 147 -5.69 23.73 10.36
C ALA A 147 -7.13 24.01 9.88
N LYS A 148 -8.06 23.06 10.04
CA LYS A 148 -9.51 23.23 9.80
C LYS A 148 -10.19 23.81 11.04
#